data_AF-A0A1P8Q5N5-F1
#
_entry.id   AF-A0A1P8Q5N5-F1
#
_cell.length_a   1.000
_cell.length_b   1.000
_cell.length_c   1.000
_cell.angle_alpha   90.00
_cell.angle_beta   90.00
_cell.angle_gamma   90.00
#
_symmetry.space_group_name_H-M   'P 1'
#
loop_
_entity.id
_entity.type
_entity.pdbx_description
1 polymer ?
#
loop_
_entity_poly.entity_id
_entity_poly.type
_entity_poly.pdbx_seq_one_letter_code
_entity_poly.pdbx_strand_id
1 'polypeptide(L)'
;MGIWDSIKRGASNMSRLSELESKLRNNQNLTNSELAEFEQLSKSTLNEIFEKKPGKFFKGTSNYGQISIDENKQLFKLNTKVYHFENLNTYELLENESSISSGGLGIGRAIVGGALVGSVGAVIGGTTKRRKNTNIVESLKIFISFKGIREISTTLPFITKKQKKDKKYEKQLVSAKETLAGLDYISNFMNNQIQSNQQVNTTQSNSADEIRQYMELLNDGIITPQEFEYKKNEILNRRI
;
A
#
# COMPACT_ATOMS: atom_id res chain seq x y z
N MET A 1 38.00 -34.14 -15.41
CA MET A 1 37.76 -32.91 -14.62
C MET A 1 37.49 -33.34 -13.19
N GLY A 2 38.30 -32.93 -12.23
CA GLY A 2 38.28 -33.47 -10.86
C GLY A 2 37.22 -32.87 -9.96
N ILE A 3 36.89 -33.55 -8.86
CA ILE A 3 35.94 -33.08 -7.83
C ILE A 3 36.30 -31.67 -7.34
N TRP A 4 37.60 -31.39 -7.17
CA TRP A 4 38.11 -30.09 -6.76
C TRP A 4 37.85 -28.95 -7.76
N ASP A 5 37.88 -29.22 -9.07
CA ASP A 5 37.55 -28.21 -10.09
C ASP A 5 36.06 -27.86 -10.05
N SER A 6 35.21 -28.87 -9.78
CA SER A 6 33.77 -28.67 -9.62
C SER A 6 33.45 -27.77 -8.41
N ILE A 7 34.11 -28.03 -7.27
CA ILE A 7 33.93 -27.23 -6.05
C ILE A 7 34.39 -25.79 -6.26
N LYS A 8 35.57 -25.56 -6.85
CA LYS A 8 36.09 -24.22 -7.12
C LYS A 8 35.17 -23.41 -8.03
N ARG A 9 34.63 -24.03 -9.10
CA ARG A 9 33.65 -23.38 -9.97
C ARG A 9 32.34 -23.06 -9.24
N GLY A 10 31.85 -23.96 -8.41
CA GLY A 10 30.66 -23.72 -7.58
C GLY A 10 30.83 -22.51 -6.65
N ALA A 11 31.97 -22.42 -5.97
CA ALA A 11 32.29 -21.29 -5.10
C ALA A 11 32.38 -19.96 -5.87
N SER A 12 33.05 -19.97 -7.04
CA SER A 12 33.14 -18.79 -7.91
C SER A 12 31.77 -18.32 -8.39
N ASN A 13 30.93 -19.24 -8.87
CA ASN A 13 29.57 -18.95 -9.32
C ASN A 13 28.71 -18.36 -8.20
N MET A 14 28.83 -18.90 -6.99
CA MET A 14 28.10 -18.39 -5.83
C MET A 14 28.56 -16.98 -5.44
N SER A 15 29.87 -16.72 -5.43
CA SER A 15 30.40 -15.38 -5.15
C SER A 15 29.93 -14.36 -6.18
N ARG A 16 29.93 -14.75 -7.46
CA ARG A 16 29.48 -13.88 -8.55
C ARG A 16 27.99 -13.59 -8.47
N LEU A 17 27.17 -14.59 -8.20
CA LEU A 17 25.73 -14.39 -7.96
C LEU A 17 25.49 -13.43 -6.79
N SER A 18 26.22 -13.59 -5.69
CA SER A 18 26.12 -12.68 -4.54
C SER A 18 26.51 -11.24 -4.88
N GLU A 19 27.48 -11.03 -5.76
CA GLU A 19 27.84 -9.69 -6.24
C GLU A 19 26.70 -9.05 -7.04
N LEU A 20 26.14 -9.79 -8.00
CA LEU A 20 25.01 -9.32 -8.81
C LEU A 20 23.77 -9.02 -7.95
N GLU A 21 23.48 -9.87 -6.97
CA GLU A 21 22.40 -9.66 -6.00
C GLU A 21 22.64 -8.41 -5.13
N SER A 22 23.90 -8.14 -4.77
CA SER A 22 24.28 -6.93 -4.04
C SER A 22 24.05 -5.67 -4.87
N LYS A 23 24.39 -5.71 -6.17
CA LYS A 23 24.11 -4.59 -7.10
C LYS A 23 22.61 -4.29 -7.16
N LEU A 24 21.79 -5.32 -7.39
CA LEU A 24 20.32 -5.21 -7.42
C LEU A 24 19.74 -4.68 -6.12
N ARG A 25 20.18 -5.23 -4.98
CA ARG A 25 19.78 -4.74 -3.65
C ARG A 25 20.13 -3.27 -3.48
N ASN A 26 21.23 -2.81 -4.07
CA ASN A 26 21.68 -1.44 -3.97
C ASN A 26 21.05 -0.45 -4.96
N ASN A 27 20.04 -0.87 -5.74
CA ASN A 27 19.42 -0.09 -6.81
C ASN A 27 20.39 0.25 -7.95
N GLN A 28 21.39 -0.60 -8.18
CA GLN A 28 22.25 -0.50 -9.35
C GLN A 28 21.64 -1.30 -10.50
N ASN A 29 21.65 -0.70 -11.68
CA ASN A 29 21.22 -1.38 -12.90
C ASN A 29 22.29 -2.40 -13.31
N LEU A 30 21.85 -3.62 -13.62
CA LEU A 30 22.69 -4.62 -14.27
C LEU A 30 22.74 -4.34 -15.77
N THR A 31 23.90 -4.55 -16.38
CA THR A 31 24.01 -4.55 -17.85
C THR A 31 23.32 -5.78 -18.45
N ASN A 32 23.03 -5.79 -19.75
CA ASN A 32 22.43 -6.95 -20.43
C ASN A 32 23.24 -8.24 -20.25
N SER A 33 24.57 -8.15 -20.21
CA SER A 33 25.43 -9.30 -19.97
C SER A 33 25.33 -9.79 -18.52
N GLU A 34 25.28 -8.87 -17.55
CA GLU A 34 25.11 -9.20 -16.13
C GLU A 34 23.72 -9.76 -15.82
N LEU A 35 22.69 -9.32 -16.54
CA LEU A 35 21.34 -9.90 -16.51
C LEU A 35 21.36 -11.35 -16.97
N ALA A 36 21.93 -11.62 -18.15
CA ALA A 36 22.04 -12.98 -18.67
C ALA A 36 22.85 -13.90 -17.73
N GLU A 37 23.96 -13.39 -17.17
CA GLU A 37 24.76 -14.10 -16.18
C GLU A 37 23.96 -14.38 -14.90
N PHE A 38 23.21 -13.40 -14.40
CA PHE A 38 22.35 -13.56 -13.24
C PHE A 38 21.31 -14.66 -13.44
N GLU A 39 20.62 -14.68 -14.59
CA GLU A 39 19.59 -15.69 -14.88
C GLU A 39 20.19 -17.09 -14.99
N GLN A 40 21.37 -17.20 -15.62
CA GLN A 40 22.09 -18.46 -15.71
C GLN A 40 22.52 -18.98 -14.32
N LEU A 41 23.06 -18.11 -13.46
CA LEU A 41 23.55 -18.48 -12.13
C LEU A 41 22.42 -18.78 -11.15
N SER A 42 21.36 -17.98 -11.17
CA SER A 42 20.21 -18.10 -10.27
C SER A 42 19.19 -19.16 -10.73
N LYS A 43 19.23 -19.54 -12.02
CA LYS A 43 18.27 -20.44 -12.69
C LYS A 43 16.83 -19.91 -12.62
N SER A 44 16.65 -18.60 -12.62
CA SER A 44 15.35 -17.94 -12.64
C SER A 44 15.49 -16.54 -13.22
N THR A 45 14.41 -16.01 -13.80
CA THR A 45 14.41 -14.61 -14.27
C THR A 45 14.42 -13.65 -13.08
N LEU A 46 14.89 -12.42 -13.31
CA LEU A 46 14.83 -11.39 -12.25
C LEU A 46 13.42 -11.17 -11.72
N ASN A 47 12.45 -11.07 -12.63
CA ASN A 47 11.05 -10.85 -12.29
C ASN A 47 10.53 -11.98 -11.39
N GLU A 48 10.82 -13.24 -11.73
CA GLU A 48 10.40 -14.36 -10.89
C GLU A 48 10.98 -14.32 -9.47
N ILE A 49 12.24 -13.89 -9.31
CA ILE A 49 12.86 -13.82 -7.99
C ILE A 49 12.31 -12.61 -7.22
N PHE A 50 12.04 -11.49 -7.89
CA PHE A 50 11.38 -10.33 -7.26
C PHE A 50 9.96 -10.70 -6.80
N GLU A 51 9.21 -11.47 -7.58
CA GLU A 51 7.90 -12.00 -7.19
C GLU A 51 8.00 -12.96 -5.99
N LYS A 52 8.91 -13.93 -6.04
CA LYS A 52 9.01 -14.98 -5.02
C LYS A 52 9.69 -14.51 -3.73
N LYS A 53 10.60 -13.53 -3.82
CA LYS A 53 11.49 -13.10 -2.73
C LYS A 53 11.71 -11.58 -2.73
N PRO A 54 10.65 -10.76 -2.67
CA PRO A 54 10.79 -9.30 -2.74
C PRO A 54 11.66 -8.75 -1.61
N GLY A 55 11.58 -9.36 -0.41
CA GLY A 55 12.38 -8.95 0.75
C GLY A 55 13.89 -9.10 0.60
N LYS A 56 14.37 -9.95 -0.32
CA LYS A 56 15.82 -10.14 -0.57
C LYS A 56 16.46 -8.88 -1.14
N PHE A 57 15.72 -8.12 -1.94
CA PHE A 57 16.22 -6.96 -2.67
C PHE A 57 15.70 -5.64 -2.13
N PHE A 58 14.82 -5.65 -1.13
CA PHE A 58 14.27 -4.44 -0.53
C PHE A 58 15.38 -3.49 -0.03
N LYS A 59 15.32 -2.23 -0.48
CA LYS A 59 16.17 -1.14 0.01
C LYS A 59 15.32 0.11 0.20
N GLY A 60 14.97 0.38 1.45
CA GLY A 60 14.14 1.52 1.81
C GLY A 60 14.72 2.84 1.29
N THR A 61 13.92 3.58 0.54
CA THR A 61 14.15 4.96 0.07
C THR A 61 13.51 5.98 0.99
N SER A 62 12.36 5.65 1.59
CA SER A 62 11.60 6.54 2.47
C SER A 62 10.92 5.76 3.61
N ASN A 63 10.60 6.46 4.70
CA ASN A 63 9.94 5.88 5.88
C ASN A 63 8.71 6.71 6.26
N TYR A 64 7.63 6.02 6.61
CA TYR A 64 6.34 6.61 6.95
C TYR A 64 5.78 5.86 8.16
N GLY A 65 5.93 6.42 9.36
CA GLY A 65 5.53 5.76 10.60
C GLY A 65 6.09 4.34 10.74
N GLN A 66 5.22 3.31 10.69
CA GLN A 66 5.61 1.90 10.81
C GLN A 66 5.95 1.19 9.48
N ILE A 67 5.91 1.90 8.34
CA ILE A 67 6.26 1.32 7.03
C ILE A 67 7.51 1.97 6.43
N SER A 68 8.26 1.17 5.67
CA SER A 68 9.34 1.65 4.81
C SER A 68 8.99 1.38 3.36
N ILE A 69 9.35 2.29 2.46
CA ILE A 69 9.06 2.20 1.03
C ILE A 69 10.38 2.12 0.27
N ASP A 70 10.45 1.29 -0.77
CA ASP A 70 11.48 1.28 -1.81
C ASP A 70 10.80 1.70 -3.13
N GLU A 71 10.91 2.99 -3.45
CA GLU A 71 10.27 3.60 -4.62
C GLU A 71 10.82 3.04 -5.93
N ASN A 72 12.10 2.67 -5.96
CA ASN A 72 12.76 2.20 -7.18
C ASN A 72 12.24 0.83 -7.61
N LYS A 73 11.96 -0.04 -6.65
CA LYS A 73 11.44 -1.40 -6.91
C LYS A 73 9.94 -1.52 -6.67
N GLN A 74 9.27 -0.43 -6.30
CA GLN A 74 7.85 -0.40 -5.99
C GLN A 74 7.49 -1.46 -4.93
N LEU A 75 8.32 -1.53 -3.87
CA LEU A 75 8.14 -2.42 -2.74
C LEU A 75 7.86 -1.63 -1.48
N PHE A 76 7.05 -2.18 -0.57
CA PHE A 76 6.91 -1.63 0.78
C PHE A 76 7.10 -2.73 1.82
N LYS A 77 7.72 -2.35 2.93
CA LYS A 77 7.96 -3.23 4.07
C LYS A 77 7.04 -2.84 5.21
N LEU A 78 6.33 -3.85 5.71
CA LEU A 78 5.50 -3.81 6.89
C LEU A 78 6.04 -4.82 7.89
N ASN A 79 6.47 -4.35 9.07
CA ASN A 79 7.16 -5.21 10.04
C ASN A 79 8.36 -5.93 9.39
N THR A 80 8.32 -7.27 9.33
CA THR A 80 9.36 -8.13 8.73
C THR A 80 9.02 -8.59 7.31
N LYS A 81 7.83 -8.26 6.80
CA LYS A 81 7.35 -8.70 5.48
C LYS A 81 7.47 -7.57 4.46
N VAL A 82 7.77 -7.94 3.22
CA VAL A 82 7.88 -7.02 2.09
C VAL A 82 6.85 -7.43 1.06
N TYR A 83 6.13 -6.45 0.54
CA TYR A 83 5.06 -6.58 -0.43
C TYR A 83 5.36 -5.68 -1.62
N HIS A 84 4.84 -6.05 -2.80
CA HIS A 84 4.81 -5.15 -3.95
C HIS A 84 3.70 -4.12 -3.77
N PHE A 85 3.88 -2.93 -4.32
CA PHE A 85 2.86 -1.87 -4.31
C PHE A 85 1.52 -2.38 -4.83
N GLU A 86 1.54 -3.19 -5.89
CA GLU A 86 0.35 -3.80 -6.47
C GLU A 86 -0.40 -4.75 -5.53
N ASN A 87 0.24 -5.26 -4.47
CA ASN A 87 -0.44 -6.12 -3.51
C ASN A 87 -1.32 -5.30 -2.56
N LEU A 88 -1.09 -3.99 -2.39
CA LEU A 88 -1.93 -3.15 -1.54
C LEU A 88 -3.34 -3.02 -2.14
N ASN A 89 -4.36 -3.31 -1.33
CA ASN A 89 -5.75 -3.19 -1.74
C ASN A 89 -6.44 -2.04 -1.00
N THR A 90 -6.73 -2.20 0.30
CA THR A 90 -7.36 -1.16 1.13
C THR A 90 -6.68 -1.05 2.49
N TYR A 91 -6.91 0.06 3.18
CA TYR A 91 -6.46 0.25 4.55
C TYR A 91 -7.43 1.14 5.34
N GLU A 92 -7.49 0.89 6.64
CA GLU A 92 -8.37 1.61 7.56
C GLU A 92 -7.69 1.85 8.91
N LEU A 93 -7.72 3.09 9.37
CA LEU A 93 -7.35 3.46 10.74
C LEU A 93 -8.56 3.28 11.65
N LEU A 94 -8.42 2.39 12.62
CA LEU A 94 -9.45 2.03 13.58
C LEU A 94 -9.06 2.55 14.97
N GLU A 95 -9.97 3.30 15.60
CA GLU A 95 -9.93 3.63 17.02
C GLU A 95 -11.07 2.89 17.74
N ASN A 96 -10.74 2.07 18.74
CA ASN A 96 -11.73 1.26 19.48
C ASN A 96 -12.64 0.44 18.54
N GLU A 97 -12.04 -0.18 17.51
CA GLU A 97 -12.73 -0.91 16.43
C GLU A 97 -13.64 -0.06 15.53
N SER A 98 -13.68 1.26 15.71
CA SER A 98 -14.42 2.18 14.85
C SER A 98 -13.48 2.82 13.83
N SER A 99 -13.84 2.75 12.55
CA SER A 99 -13.07 3.39 11.48
C SER A 99 -13.15 4.91 11.58
N ILE A 100 -11.98 5.55 11.59
CA ILE A 100 -11.83 7.00 11.63
C ILE A 100 -11.22 7.57 10.34
N SER A 101 -10.54 6.75 9.54
CA SER A 101 -10.03 7.12 8.22
C SER A 101 -9.77 5.87 7.40
N SER A 102 -10.00 5.93 6.09
CA SER A 102 -9.76 4.82 5.16
C SER A 102 -9.26 5.30 3.81
N GLY A 103 -8.69 4.37 3.03
CA GLY A 103 -8.29 4.59 1.65
C GLY A 103 -7.88 3.28 0.99
N GLY A 104 -7.51 3.35 -0.30
CA GLY A 104 -7.11 2.16 -1.05
C GLY A 104 -7.07 2.38 -2.54
N LEU A 105 -6.60 1.37 -3.27
CA LEU A 105 -6.56 1.41 -4.73
C LEU A 105 -7.98 1.58 -5.30
N GLY A 106 -8.21 2.64 -6.06
CA GLY A 106 -9.54 3.00 -6.58
C GLY A 106 -10.57 3.47 -5.55
N ILE A 107 -10.20 3.53 -4.27
CA ILE A 107 -11.02 4.03 -3.16
C ILE A 107 -10.26 5.24 -2.62
N GLY A 108 -10.57 6.44 -3.13
CA GLY A 108 -9.96 7.67 -2.64
C GLY A 108 -10.05 7.80 -1.11
N ARG A 109 -9.22 8.66 -0.52
CA ARG A 109 -9.22 8.86 0.94
C ARG A 109 -10.60 9.28 1.44
N ALA A 110 -11.03 8.66 2.54
CA ALA A 110 -12.22 9.06 3.28
C ALA A 110 -11.89 9.31 4.76
N ILE A 111 -12.40 10.42 5.32
CA ILE A 111 -12.46 10.63 6.76
C ILE A 111 -13.78 10.03 7.25
N VAL A 112 -13.71 9.06 8.16
CA VAL A 112 -14.89 8.27 8.58
C VAL A 112 -15.32 8.72 9.99
N GLY A 113 -16.58 9.13 10.13
CA GLY A 113 -17.11 9.76 11.35
C GLY A 113 -17.85 8.81 12.31
N GLY A 114 -17.42 7.55 12.43
CA GLY A 114 -18.05 6.58 13.35
C GLY A 114 -19.12 5.67 12.74
N ALA A 115 -19.18 5.55 11.40
CA ALA A 115 -19.95 4.55 10.69
C ALA A 115 -19.19 4.09 9.43
N LEU A 116 -19.06 2.79 9.22
CA LEU A 116 -18.44 2.20 8.03
C LEU A 116 -19.33 2.49 6.81
N VAL A 117 -18.86 3.35 5.89
CA VAL A 117 -19.46 3.51 4.56
C VAL A 117 -18.35 3.28 3.53
N GLY A 118 -18.38 2.12 2.87
CA GLY A 118 -17.48 1.78 1.76
C GLY A 118 -17.75 0.36 1.25
N SER A 119 -18.09 0.22 -0.02
CA SER A 119 -18.69 -0.97 -0.66
C SER A 119 -17.75 -2.18 -0.87
N VAL A 120 -16.54 -2.19 -0.32
CA VAL A 120 -15.60 -3.33 -0.39
C VAL A 120 -14.89 -3.48 0.95
N GLY A 121 -15.55 -4.11 1.92
CA GLY A 121 -14.96 -4.43 3.22
C GLY A 121 -15.74 -3.91 4.42
N ALA A 122 -16.99 -4.35 4.58
CA ALA A 122 -17.67 -4.28 5.88
C ALA A 122 -16.99 -5.28 6.84
N VAL A 123 -15.82 -4.92 7.36
CA VAL A 123 -15.10 -5.75 8.35
C VAL A 123 -15.04 -4.96 9.65
N ILE A 124 -15.90 -5.40 10.57
CA ILE A 124 -16.00 -5.06 12.00
C ILE A 124 -16.87 -3.83 12.30
N GLY A 125 -18.18 -4.03 12.25
CA GLY A 125 -19.17 -3.03 12.68
C GLY A 125 -20.39 -3.69 13.31
N GLY A 126 -20.23 -4.34 14.46
CA GLY A 126 -21.38 -4.90 15.17
C GLY A 126 -21.03 -5.37 16.57
N THR A 127 -21.30 -4.52 17.58
CA THR A 127 -21.82 -4.86 18.94
C THR A 127 -21.19 -4.10 20.11
N THR A 128 -20.24 -3.17 19.95
CA THR A 128 -19.75 -2.42 21.12
C THR A 128 -20.64 -1.22 21.43
N LYS A 129 -21.70 -1.49 22.20
CA LYS A 129 -22.56 -0.54 22.92
C LYS A 129 -21.72 0.59 23.53
N ARG A 130 -21.87 1.81 22.97
CA ARG A 130 -21.37 3.12 23.45
C ARG A 130 -21.19 3.14 24.98
N ARG A 131 -19.95 3.19 25.47
CA ARG A 131 -19.65 3.84 26.75
C ARG A 131 -18.88 5.12 26.47
N LYS A 132 -19.56 6.24 26.74
CA LYS A 132 -19.10 7.63 26.68
C LYS A 132 -17.89 7.86 27.60
N ASN A 133 -16.69 7.52 27.15
CA ASN A 133 -15.49 8.09 27.75
C ASN A 133 -14.57 8.53 26.62
N THR A 134 -14.85 9.71 26.05
CA THR A 134 -14.10 10.32 24.94
C THR A 134 -12.62 10.49 25.25
N ASN A 135 -12.26 10.50 26.53
CA ASN A 135 -10.89 10.67 27.01
C ASN A 135 -10.11 9.36 27.14
N ILE A 136 -10.69 8.21 26.78
CA ILE A 136 -10.04 6.90 26.86
C ILE A 136 -10.00 6.24 25.48
N VAL A 137 -8.86 5.66 25.16
CA VAL A 137 -8.64 4.82 23.99
C VAL A 137 -8.28 3.41 24.47
N GLU A 138 -8.97 2.41 23.92
CA GLU A 138 -8.75 0.99 24.18
C GLU A 138 -7.85 0.38 23.09
N SER A 139 -8.04 0.78 21.83
CA SER A 139 -7.20 0.36 20.71
C SER A 139 -7.03 1.48 19.66
N LEU A 140 -5.87 1.49 19.00
CA LEU A 140 -5.58 2.28 17.80
C LEU A 140 -4.72 1.42 16.89
N LYS A 141 -5.22 1.13 15.68
CA LYS A 141 -4.58 0.20 14.75
C LYS A 141 -4.91 0.54 13.30
N ILE A 142 -4.03 0.17 12.37
CA ILE A 142 -4.34 0.20 10.94
C ILE A 142 -4.60 -1.23 10.48
N PHE A 143 -5.79 -1.49 9.94
CA PHE A 143 -6.09 -2.69 9.21
C PHE A 143 -5.72 -2.51 7.75
N ILE A 144 -5.03 -3.48 7.14
CA ILE A 144 -4.59 -3.42 5.74
C ILE A 144 -5.05 -4.70 5.06
N SER A 145 -5.71 -4.57 3.91
CA SER A 145 -6.05 -5.69 3.04
C SER A 145 -5.13 -5.74 1.82
N PHE A 146 -4.89 -6.95 1.34
CA PHE A 146 -4.05 -7.22 0.19
C PHE A 146 -4.81 -7.99 -0.88
N LYS A 147 -4.37 -7.86 -2.12
CA LYS A 147 -4.86 -8.65 -3.27
C LYS A 147 -3.74 -9.52 -3.85
N GLY A 148 -4.12 -10.63 -4.48
CA GLY A 148 -3.17 -11.49 -5.21
C GLY A 148 -2.19 -12.29 -4.35
N ILE A 149 -2.35 -12.31 -3.02
CA ILE A 149 -1.45 -13.01 -2.10
C ILE A 149 -2.23 -13.88 -1.08
N ARG A 150 -1.55 -14.85 -0.46
CA ARG A 150 -2.15 -15.79 0.51
C ARG A 150 -2.63 -15.10 1.79
N GLU A 151 -1.86 -14.15 2.31
CA GLU A 151 -2.23 -13.37 3.49
C GLU A 151 -3.06 -12.17 3.03
N ILE A 152 -4.38 -12.32 3.05
CA ILE A 152 -5.31 -11.33 2.49
C ILE A 152 -5.43 -10.05 3.33
N SER A 153 -4.96 -10.05 4.58
CA SER A 153 -4.97 -8.87 5.43
C SER A 153 -4.01 -8.98 6.62
N THR A 154 -3.70 -7.83 7.22
CA THR A 154 -2.88 -7.72 8.43
C THR A 154 -3.27 -6.49 9.24
N THR A 155 -2.73 -6.37 10.46
CA THR A 155 -3.01 -5.26 11.37
C THR A 155 -1.71 -4.69 11.94
N LEU A 156 -1.58 -3.37 11.90
CA LEU A 156 -0.53 -2.62 12.57
C LEU A 156 -1.04 -1.98 13.86
N PRO A 157 -0.68 -2.51 15.04
CA PRO A 157 -1.07 -1.91 16.30
C PRO A 157 -0.21 -0.70 16.67
N PHE A 158 -0.85 0.38 17.11
CA PHE A 158 -0.22 1.55 17.74
C PHE A 158 -0.55 1.61 19.24
N ILE A 159 -1.78 1.20 19.60
CA ILE A 159 -2.27 1.10 20.97
C ILE A 159 -2.98 -0.23 21.13
N THR A 160 -2.53 -1.03 22.09
CA THR A 160 -3.10 -2.36 22.42
C THR A 160 -3.63 -2.45 23.84
N LYS A 161 -3.42 -1.41 24.65
CA LYS A 161 -3.84 -1.36 26.05
C LYS A 161 -4.59 -0.06 26.30
N LYS A 162 -5.64 -0.18 27.10
CA LYS A 162 -6.48 0.93 27.55
C LYS A 162 -5.63 2.04 28.20
N GLN A 163 -5.73 3.25 27.68
CA GLN A 163 -5.04 4.43 28.21
C GLN A 163 -5.84 5.72 27.97
N LYS A 164 -5.43 6.82 28.60
CA LYS A 164 -6.04 8.14 28.38
C LYS A 164 -5.59 8.72 27.04
N LYS A 165 -6.42 9.56 26.42
CA LYS A 165 -6.07 10.39 25.26
C LYS A 165 -5.23 11.59 25.69
N ASP A 166 -3.97 11.31 26.04
CA ASP A 166 -2.99 12.31 26.43
C ASP A 166 -1.94 12.52 25.33
N LYS A 167 -0.83 13.21 25.65
CA LYS A 167 0.27 13.46 24.69
C LYS A 167 0.87 12.16 24.11
N LYS A 168 0.79 11.03 24.81
CA LYS A 168 1.29 9.74 24.30
C LYS A 168 0.36 9.19 23.22
N TYR A 169 -0.95 9.28 23.45
CA TYR A 169 -1.95 8.98 22.42
C TYR A 169 -1.75 9.86 21.18
N GLU A 170 -1.56 11.17 21.35
CA GLU A 170 -1.35 12.08 20.21
C GLU A 170 -0.12 11.69 19.39
N LYS A 171 0.99 11.32 20.03
CA LYS A 171 2.19 10.80 19.32
C LYS A 171 1.90 9.52 18.54
N GLN A 172 1.12 8.60 19.11
CA GLN A 172 0.73 7.35 18.46
C GLN A 172 -0.22 7.61 17.29
N LEU A 173 -1.13 8.57 17.42
CA LEU A 173 -2.02 9.02 16.35
C LEU A 173 -1.25 9.68 15.20
N VAL A 174 -0.26 10.52 15.50
CA VAL A 174 0.63 11.10 14.49
C VAL A 174 1.37 10.01 13.72
N SER A 175 1.98 9.05 14.43
CA SER A 175 2.68 7.92 13.79
C SER A 175 1.74 7.06 12.92
N ALA A 176 0.49 6.88 13.35
CA ALA A 176 -0.52 6.20 12.55
C ALA A 176 -0.88 7.00 11.29
N LYS A 177 -1.05 8.31 11.39
CA LYS A 177 -1.30 9.21 10.24
C LYS A 177 -0.12 9.25 9.27
N GLU A 178 1.11 9.25 9.76
CA GLU A 178 2.31 9.12 8.92
C GLU A 178 2.29 7.80 8.15
N THR A 179 1.94 6.70 8.82
CA THR A 179 1.80 5.38 8.17
C THR A 179 0.72 5.41 7.08
N LEU A 180 -0.44 6.02 7.35
CA LEU A 180 -1.48 6.22 6.33
C LEU A 180 -0.95 7.04 5.15
N ALA A 181 -0.13 8.07 5.37
CA ALA A 181 0.45 8.87 4.29
C ALA A 181 1.35 8.04 3.35
N GLY A 182 2.08 7.06 3.89
CA GLY A 182 2.84 6.14 3.04
C GLY A 182 1.95 5.15 2.26
N LEU A 183 0.85 4.67 2.86
CA LEU A 183 -0.12 3.81 2.16
C LEU A 183 -0.87 4.56 1.06
N ASP A 184 -1.19 5.82 1.31
CA ASP A 184 -1.69 6.78 0.33
C ASP A 184 -0.75 6.96 -0.85
N TYR A 185 0.53 7.20 -0.56
CA TYR A 185 1.54 7.35 -1.59
C TYR A 185 1.55 6.15 -2.52
N ILE A 186 1.55 4.93 -1.95
CA ILE A 186 1.49 3.68 -2.71
C ILE A 186 0.21 3.62 -3.54
N SER A 187 -0.94 3.90 -2.94
CA SER A 187 -2.24 3.85 -3.62
C SER A 187 -2.33 4.83 -4.78
N ASN A 188 -1.91 6.08 -4.58
CA ASN A 188 -1.91 7.12 -5.61
C ASN A 188 -0.93 6.81 -6.73
N PHE A 189 0.26 6.29 -6.40
CA PHE A 189 1.22 5.82 -7.38
C PHE A 189 0.60 4.76 -8.30
N MET A 190 -0.09 3.78 -7.72
CA MET A 190 -0.74 2.71 -8.49
C MET A 190 -1.94 3.23 -9.32
N ASN A 191 -2.74 4.16 -8.79
CA ASN A 191 -3.83 4.79 -9.54
C ASN A 191 -3.31 5.55 -10.77
N ASN A 192 -2.21 6.30 -10.61
CA ASN A 192 -1.59 7.05 -11.71
C ASN A 192 -1.03 6.13 -12.80
N GLN A 193 -0.46 4.98 -12.44
CA GLN A 193 -0.02 3.99 -13.43
C GLN A 193 -1.20 3.40 -14.22
N ILE A 194 -2.32 3.11 -13.55
CA ILE A 194 -3.53 2.60 -14.21
C ILE A 194 -4.08 3.64 -15.21
N GLN A 195 -4.14 4.91 -14.82
CA GLN A 195 -4.60 6.00 -15.69
C GLN A 195 -3.66 6.23 -16.88
N SER A 196 -2.35 6.18 -16.67
CA SER A 196 -1.36 6.33 -17.74
C SER A 196 -1.47 5.21 -18.78
N ASN A 197 -1.81 3.99 -18.36
CA ASN A 197 -2.06 2.86 -19.26
C ASN A 197 -3.41 2.92 -19.98
N GLN A 198 -4.34 3.78 -19.54
CA GLN A 198 -5.64 4.00 -20.18
C GLN A 198 -5.62 5.17 -21.18
N GLN A 199 -4.58 6.03 -21.19
CA GLN A 199 -4.45 7.14 -22.13
C GLN A 199 -4.08 6.73 -23.57
N VAL A 200 -3.92 5.43 -23.86
CA VAL A 200 -3.73 4.96 -25.25
C VAL A 200 -5.07 4.69 -25.96
N ASN A 201 -6.22 4.73 -25.28
CA ASN A 201 -7.51 4.61 -25.97
C ASN A 201 -8.59 5.54 -25.40
N THR A 202 -9.11 6.39 -26.29
CA THR A 202 -10.39 7.13 -26.29
C THR A 202 -10.53 8.45 -25.52
N THR A 203 -10.67 9.50 -26.33
CA THR A 203 -11.31 10.80 -26.05
C THR A 203 -12.81 10.61 -25.83
N GLN A 204 -13.20 9.95 -24.74
CA GLN A 204 -14.60 9.90 -24.29
C GLN A 204 -14.60 9.91 -22.77
N SER A 205 -14.77 11.10 -22.19
CA SER A 205 -14.97 11.32 -20.76
C SER A 205 -16.03 10.35 -20.26
N ASN A 206 -15.62 9.34 -19.50
CA ASN A 206 -16.54 8.36 -18.95
C ASN A 206 -17.23 9.01 -17.75
N SER A 207 -18.56 8.90 -17.63
CA SER A 207 -19.34 9.51 -16.54
C SER A 207 -18.81 9.17 -15.13
N ALA A 208 -18.11 8.04 -15.00
CA ALA A 208 -17.44 7.62 -13.76
C ALA A 208 -16.21 8.48 -13.41
N ASP A 209 -15.46 8.95 -14.40
CA ASP A 209 -14.26 9.78 -14.19
C ASP A 209 -14.66 11.20 -13.77
N GLU A 210 -15.74 11.73 -14.35
CA GLU A 210 -16.32 13.01 -13.90
C GLU A 210 -16.77 12.92 -12.43
N ILE A 211 -17.48 11.87 -12.04
CA ILE A 211 -17.91 11.67 -10.64
C ILE A 211 -16.69 11.59 -9.69
N ARG A 212 -15.59 10.98 -10.12
CA ARG A 212 -14.35 10.91 -9.33
C ARG A 212 -13.71 12.29 -9.12
N GLN A 213 -13.65 13.12 -10.17
CA GLN A 213 -13.14 14.49 -10.07
C GLN A 213 -13.97 15.34 -9.12
N TYR A 214 -15.30 15.24 -9.19
CA TYR A 214 -16.18 15.94 -8.25
C TYR A 214 -16.03 15.44 -6.81
N MET A 215 -15.71 14.16 -6.60
CA MET A 215 -15.45 13.62 -5.26
C MET A 215 -14.13 14.18 -4.68
N GLU A 216 -13.14 14.41 -5.52
CA GLU A 216 -11.87 15.05 -5.14
C GLU A 216 -12.10 16.50 -4.69
N LEU A 217 -12.88 17.27 -5.44
CA LEU A 217 -13.26 18.64 -5.05
C LEU A 217 -14.02 18.70 -3.71
N LEU A 218 -14.85 17.69 -3.43
CA LEU A 218 -15.55 17.58 -2.14
C LEU A 218 -14.57 17.29 -1.00
N ASN A 219 -13.63 16.38 -1.24
CA ASN A 219 -12.60 16.01 -0.26
C ASN A 219 -11.64 17.16 0.04
N ASP A 220 -11.34 17.99 -0.96
CA ASP A 220 -10.53 19.20 -0.82
C ASP A 220 -11.30 20.36 -0.17
N GLY A 221 -12.60 20.18 0.12
CA GLY A 221 -13.45 21.19 0.73
C GLY A 221 -13.78 22.36 -0.21
N ILE A 222 -13.57 22.19 -1.52
CA ILE A 222 -13.85 23.19 -2.55
C ILE A 222 -15.36 23.25 -2.83
N ILE A 223 -16.04 22.10 -2.77
CA ILE A 223 -17.49 21.99 -2.90
C ILE A 223 -18.11 21.35 -1.67
N THR A 224 -19.41 21.58 -1.48
CA THR A 224 -20.21 21.01 -0.40
C THR A 224 -20.76 19.62 -0.77
N PRO A 225 -21.16 18.80 0.22
CA PRO A 225 -21.80 17.50 -0.04
C PRO A 225 -23.07 17.61 -0.89
N GLN A 226 -23.78 18.72 -0.78
CA GLN A 226 -25.02 18.98 -1.53
C GLN A 226 -24.74 19.26 -3.00
N GLU A 227 -23.70 20.06 -3.30
CA GLU A 227 -23.25 20.35 -4.66
C GLU A 227 -22.69 19.10 -5.35
N PHE A 228 -21.97 18.26 -4.60
CA PHE A 228 -21.50 16.96 -5.09
C PHE A 228 -22.66 16.03 -5.48
N GLU A 229 -23.65 15.84 -4.61
CA GLU A 229 -24.79 14.96 -4.89
C GLU A 229 -25.64 15.49 -6.05
N TYR A 230 -25.81 16.81 -6.19
CA TYR A 230 -26.47 17.41 -7.35
C TYR A 230 -25.76 17.03 -8.66
N LYS A 231 -24.43 17.24 -8.72
CA LYS A 231 -23.65 16.95 -9.94
C LYS A 231 -23.55 15.46 -10.24
N LYS A 232 -23.40 14.62 -9.23
CA LYS A 232 -23.43 13.16 -9.37
C LYS A 232 -24.74 12.68 -10.02
N ASN A 233 -25.88 13.18 -9.56
CA ASN A 233 -27.17 12.82 -10.15
C ASN A 233 -27.33 13.35 -11.58
N GLU A 234 -26.86 14.57 -11.88
CA GLU A 234 -26.84 15.11 -13.25
C GLU A 234 -26.01 14.23 -14.20
N ILE A 235 -24.82 13.83 -13.77
CA ILE A 235 -23.89 13.00 -14.57
C ILE A 235 -24.45 11.59 -14.79
N LEU A 236 -25.10 11.01 -13.79
CA LEU A 236 -25.76 9.69 -13.89
C LEU A 236 -26.98 9.73 -14.82
N ASN A 237 -27.72 10.85 -14.84
CA ASN A 237 -28.91 11.02 -15.67
C ASN A 237 -28.61 11.34 -17.14
N ARG A 238 -27.36 11.68 -17.50
CA ARG A 238 -26.92 11.83 -18.91
C ARG A 238 -26.90 10.50 -19.70
N ARG A 239 -27.26 9.37 -19.08
CA ARG A 239 -27.28 8.02 -19.68
C ARG A 239 -28.69 7.46 -19.97
N ILE A 240 -29.70 8.32 -20.07
CA ILE A 240 -31.03 7.94 -20.59
C ILE A 240 -31.28 8.69 -21.90
#